data_AF-A0A7G8EZ42-F1
#
_entry.id   AF-A0A7G8EZ42-F1
#
_cell.length_a   1.000
_cell.length_b   1.000
_cell.length_c   1.000
_cell.angle_alpha   90.00
_cell.angle_beta   90.00
_cell.angle_gamma   90.00
#
_symmetry.space_group_name_H-M   'P 1'
#
loop_
_entity.id
_entity.type
_entity.pdbx_description
1 polymer ?
#
loop_
_entity_poly.entity_id
_entity_poly.type
_entity_poly.pdbx_seq_one_letter_code
_entity_poly.pdbx_strand_id
1 'polypeptide(L)'
;MLAGLGASGLLHGQGRTAADVAWLAGDSEWTRLDEREATLHQRRQAEELLGAFTRAQLTRHYWGQFASSLIDLGLVADPSLKASVESQPLQTRLWLTPRRGDEAYLSQVSVDGGKLRRVHCRGPIADVGATSAAVTDSDQCPAGWTALPQ
;
A
#
# COMPACT_ATOMS: atom_id res chain seq x y z
N MET A 1 -43.86 -52.71 50.29
CA MET A 1 -44.42 -52.23 49.01
C MET A 1 -43.28 -51.67 48.18
N LEU A 2 -43.15 -52.17 46.95
CA LEU A 2 -42.13 -51.84 45.94
C LEU A 2 -42.44 -50.52 45.19
N ALA A 3 -41.39 -50.01 44.54
CA ALA A 3 -41.37 -49.21 43.31
C ALA A 3 -41.30 -47.66 43.41
N GLY A 4 -40.29 -47.12 42.73
CA GLY A 4 -40.07 -45.71 42.46
C GLY A 4 -38.79 -45.50 41.62
N LEU A 5 -38.82 -45.97 40.37
CA LEU A 5 -37.81 -45.79 39.32
C LEU A 5 -38.02 -44.46 38.57
N GLY A 6 -36.91 -43.89 38.07
CA GLY A 6 -36.87 -42.90 36.98
C GLY A 6 -36.72 -41.44 37.45
N ALA A 7 -35.91 -40.57 36.84
CA ALA A 7 -35.42 -40.56 35.47
C ALA A 7 -34.02 -39.93 35.39
N SER A 8 -33.14 -40.55 34.60
CA SER A 8 -31.89 -39.98 34.15
C SER A 8 -32.15 -38.89 33.11
N GLY A 9 -31.88 -37.63 33.44
CA GLY A 9 -31.81 -36.55 32.48
C GLY A 9 -30.44 -36.53 31.80
N LEU A 10 -30.36 -37.05 30.57
CA LEU A 10 -29.22 -36.91 29.68
C LEU A 10 -29.08 -35.43 29.27
N LEU A 11 -28.12 -34.71 29.86
CA LEU A 11 -27.66 -33.44 29.30
C LEU A 11 -26.90 -33.76 28.02
N HIS A 12 -27.55 -33.42 26.90
CA HIS A 12 -27.01 -33.47 25.55
C HIS A 12 -25.68 -32.69 25.48
N GLY A 13 -24.57 -33.41 25.30
CA GLY A 13 -23.34 -32.81 24.80
C GLY A 13 -23.56 -32.36 23.36
N GLN A 14 -23.59 -31.04 23.13
CA GLN A 14 -23.55 -30.45 21.80
C GLN A 14 -22.21 -30.78 21.15
N GLY A 15 -22.17 -31.85 20.35
CA GLY A 15 -21.10 -32.07 19.40
C GLY A 15 -21.22 -31.05 18.26
N ARG A 16 -20.34 -30.05 18.23
CA ARG A 16 -20.10 -29.25 17.02
C ARG A 16 -19.70 -30.23 15.92
N THR A 17 -20.48 -30.31 14.83
CA THR A 17 -20.21 -31.31 13.79
C THR A 17 -18.96 -30.92 13.00
N ALA A 18 -18.19 -31.91 12.55
CA ALA A 18 -16.97 -31.68 11.76
C ALA A 18 -17.25 -30.90 10.45
N ALA A 19 -18.48 -30.96 9.94
CA ALA A 19 -18.92 -30.21 8.78
C ALA A 19 -18.98 -28.69 9.07
N ASP A 20 -19.51 -28.27 10.22
CA ASP A 20 -19.58 -26.84 10.59
C ASP A 20 -18.19 -26.22 10.76
N VAL A 21 -17.23 -27.00 11.25
CA VAL A 21 -15.83 -26.56 11.39
C VAL A 21 -15.15 -26.43 10.02
N ALA A 22 -15.47 -27.31 9.07
CA ALA A 22 -14.92 -27.27 7.71
C ALA A 22 -15.42 -26.06 6.90
N TRP A 23 -16.70 -25.68 7.01
CA TRP A 23 -17.25 -24.50 6.35
C TRP A 23 -16.69 -23.18 6.92
N LEU A 24 -16.62 -23.06 8.26
CA LEU A 24 -16.02 -21.89 8.92
C LEU A 24 -14.51 -21.76 8.62
N ALA A 25 -13.80 -22.88 8.50
CA ALA A 25 -12.40 -22.88 8.08
C ALA A 25 -12.25 -22.40 6.62
N GLY A 26 -13.12 -22.88 5.71
CA GLY A 26 -13.16 -22.42 4.32
C GLY A 26 -13.40 -20.92 4.19
N ASP A 27 -14.38 -20.37 4.91
CA ASP A 27 -14.67 -18.93 4.89
C ASP A 27 -13.47 -18.08 5.37
N SER A 28 -12.75 -18.56 6.38
CA SER A 28 -11.55 -17.88 6.90
C SER A 28 -10.37 -17.92 5.93
N GLU A 29 -10.22 -19.00 5.16
CA GLU A 29 -9.18 -19.15 4.15
C GLU A 29 -9.43 -18.24 2.94
N TRP A 30 -10.68 -18.22 2.44
CA TRP A 30 -11.08 -17.34 1.35
C TRP A 30 -10.92 -15.86 1.70
N THR A 31 -11.30 -15.47 2.91
CA THR A 31 -11.13 -14.09 3.38
C THR A 31 -9.66 -13.69 3.40
N ARG A 32 -8.78 -14.57 3.90
CA ARG A 32 -7.33 -14.32 3.92
C ARG A 32 -6.73 -14.24 2.51
N LEU A 33 -7.23 -15.04 1.57
CA LEU A 33 -6.81 -14.99 0.17
C LEU A 33 -7.21 -13.66 -0.47
N ASP A 34 -8.47 -13.26 -0.31
CA ASP A 34 -9.01 -12.00 -0.85
C ASP A 34 -8.24 -10.77 -0.31
N GLU A 35 -7.93 -10.76 0.99
CA GLU A 35 -7.09 -9.72 1.60
C GLU A 35 -5.70 -9.64 0.97
N ARG A 36 -5.08 -10.79 0.69
CA ARG A 36 -3.76 -10.87 0.05
C ARG A 36 -3.82 -10.39 -1.39
N GLU A 37 -4.81 -10.82 -2.16
CA GLU A 37 -5.00 -10.39 -3.54
C GLU A 37 -5.26 -8.89 -3.64
N ALA A 38 -6.12 -8.36 -2.78
CA ALA A 38 -6.39 -6.92 -2.71
C ALA A 38 -5.12 -6.14 -2.37
N THR A 39 -4.31 -6.64 -1.43
CA THR A 39 -3.03 -6.00 -1.09
C THR A 39 -2.09 -6.01 -2.29
N LEU A 40 -1.90 -7.15 -2.96
CA LEU A 40 -1.05 -7.26 -4.14
C LEU A 40 -1.51 -6.38 -5.29
N HIS A 41 -2.83 -6.27 -5.49
CA HIS A 41 -3.40 -5.38 -6.48
C HIS A 41 -3.07 -3.91 -6.18
N GLN A 42 -3.24 -3.47 -4.93
CA GLN A 42 -2.87 -2.12 -4.50
C GLN A 42 -1.38 -1.83 -4.68
N ARG A 43 -0.50 -2.79 -4.37
CA ARG A 43 0.95 -2.63 -4.60
C ARG A 43 1.25 -2.38 -6.08
N ARG A 44 0.64 -3.18 -6.96
CA ARG A 44 0.82 -3.04 -8.41
C ARG A 44 0.34 -1.67 -8.91
N GLN A 45 -0.83 -1.24 -8.46
CA GLN A 45 -1.37 0.08 -8.82
C GLN A 45 -0.45 1.22 -8.34
N ALA A 46 0.13 1.09 -7.15
CA ALA A 46 1.10 2.06 -6.65
C ALA A 46 2.35 2.10 -7.55
N GLU A 47 2.98 0.96 -7.81
CA GLU A 47 4.19 0.86 -8.63
C GLU A 47 3.97 1.38 -10.07
N GLU A 48 2.82 1.05 -10.68
CA GLU A 48 2.42 1.58 -11.99
C GLU A 48 2.35 3.11 -11.98
N LEU A 49 1.75 3.69 -10.94
CA LEU A 49 1.62 5.13 -10.79
C LEU A 49 2.97 5.82 -10.52
N LEU A 50 3.88 5.22 -9.74
CA LEU A 50 5.24 5.74 -9.54
C LEU A 50 5.99 5.86 -10.88
N GLY A 51 5.90 4.81 -11.70
CA GLY A 51 6.52 4.79 -13.03
C GLY A 51 5.91 5.81 -13.98
N ALA A 52 4.57 5.92 -13.99
CA ALA A 52 3.86 6.90 -14.81
C ALA A 52 4.21 8.34 -14.41
N PHE A 53 4.21 8.63 -13.11
CA PHE A 53 4.61 9.93 -12.56
C PHE A 53 6.03 10.30 -12.97
N THR A 54 6.98 9.39 -12.81
CA THR A 54 8.39 9.64 -13.16
C THR A 54 8.52 10.00 -14.64
N ARG A 55 7.92 9.21 -15.54
CA ARG A 55 7.97 9.49 -16.99
C ARG A 55 7.35 10.84 -17.32
N ALA A 56 6.16 11.12 -16.76
CA ALA A 56 5.46 12.37 -17.02
C ALA A 56 6.23 13.59 -16.50
N GLN A 57 6.86 13.49 -15.32
CA GLN A 57 7.70 14.56 -14.76
C GLN A 57 8.98 14.79 -15.58
N LEU A 58 9.63 13.73 -16.06
CA LEU A 58 10.80 13.87 -16.95
C LEU A 58 10.42 14.61 -18.25
N THR A 59 9.26 14.27 -18.84
CA THR A 59 8.75 14.99 -20.00
C THR A 59 8.39 16.43 -19.66
N ARG A 60 7.71 16.68 -18.54
CA ARG A 60 7.30 18.03 -18.11
C ARG A 60 8.51 18.93 -17.82
N HIS A 61 9.56 18.38 -17.21
CA HIS A 61 10.80 19.10 -16.92
C HIS A 61 11.50 19.62 -18.17
N TYR A 62 11.40 18.92 -19.31
CA TYR A 62 11.91 19.44 -20.59
C TYR A 62 11.27 20.80 -20.98
N TRP A 63 10.04 21.05 -20.53
CA TRP A 63 9.33 22.32 -20.71
C TRP A 63 9.60 23.34 -19.60
N GLY A 64 10.59 23.07 -18.75
CA GLY A 64 11.21 24.05 -17.86
C GLY A 64 10.86 23.93 -16.38
N GLN A 65 9.85 23.14 -15.98
CA GLN A 65 9.42 23.03 -14.58
C GLN A 65 8.89 21.63 -14.27
N PHE A 66 8.86 21.21 -13.00
CA PHE A 66 8.09 20.03 -12.58
C PHE A 66 6.61 20.38 -12.38
N ALA A 67 5.72 19.42 -12.65
CA ALA A 67 4.30 19.59 -12.32
C ALA A 67 4.06 19.54 -10.81
N SER A 68 3.09 20.30 -10.33
CA SER A 68 2.70 20.34 -8.91
C SER A 68 1.55 19.41 -8.56
N SER A 69 0.92 18.74 -9.54
CA SER A 69 -0.17 17.81 -9.31
C SER A 69 -0.19 16.65 -10.31
N LEU A 70 -0.88 15.56 -9.97
CA LEU A 70 -1.13 14.45 -10.91
C LEU A 70 -1.99 14.89 -12.10
N ILE A 71 -2.94 15.80 -11.88
CA ILE A 71 -3.85 16.30 -12.92
C ILE A 71 -3.07 17.04 -14.01
N ASP A 72 -2.09 17.87 -13.63
CA ASP A 72 -1.22 18.57 -14.59
C ASP A 72 -0.37 17.61 -15.45
N LEU A 73 -0.18 16.38 -14.96
CA LEU A 73 0.50 15.30 -15.68
C LEU A 73 -0.47 14.40 -16.46
N GLY A 74 -1.78 14.64 -16.40
CA GLY A 74 -2.80 13.76 -16.97
C GLY A 74 -2.88 12.41 -16.28
N LEU A 75 -2.47 12.32 -15.01
CA LEU A 75 -2.47 11.10 -14.21
C LEU A 75 -3.59 11.14 -13.18
N VAL A 76 -4.10 9.95 -12.85
CA VAL A 76 -5.13 9.76 -11.81
C VAL A 76 -4.66 8.63 -10.90
N ALA A 77 -4.75 8.84 -9.59
CA ALA A 77 -4.50 7.79 -8.62
C ALA A 77 -5.75 6.93 -8.44
N ASP A 78 -5.55 5.62 -8.28
CA ASP A 78 -6.64 4.71 -7.89
C ASP A 78 -7.28 5.18 -6.56
N PRO A 79 -8.61 5.10 -6.37
CA PRO A 79 -9.30 5.55 -5.15
C PRO A 79 -8.81 4.89 -3.85
N SER A 80 -8.18 3.72 -3.95
CA SER A 80 -7.55 3.01 -2.83
C SER A 80 -6.19 3.58 -2.41
N LEU A 81 -5.63 4.52 -3.18
CA LEU A 81 -4.36 5.19 -2.92
C LEU A 81 -4.58 6.67 -2.60
N LYS A 82 -4.09 7.11 -1.44
CA LYS A 82 -3.92 8.55 -1.17
C LYS A 82 -2.63 9.01 -1.83
N ALA A 83 -2.73 9.97 -2.74
CA ALA A 83 -1.59 10.56 -3.43
C ALA A 83 -1.33 12.00 -2.95
N SER A 84 -0.06 12.35 -2.77
CA SER A 84 0.37 13.73 -2.49
C SER A 84 1.59 14.06 -3.34
N VAL A 85 1.55 15.19 -4.04
CA VAL A 85 2.66 15.68 -4.84
C VAL A 85 3.32 16.85 -4.13
N GLU A 86 4.63 16.77 -3.96
CA GLU A 86 5.48 17.89 -3.53
C GLU A 86 6.30 18.30 -4.75
N SER A 87 6.28 19.59 -5.09
CA SER A 87 7.04 20.11 -6.22
C SER A 87 7.88 21.29 -5.80
N GLN A 88 9.16 21.23 -6.14
CA GLN A 88 10.20 22.21 -5.88
C GLN A 88 10.99 22.43 -7.19
N PRO A 89 11.73 23.54 -7.34
CA PRO A 89 12.42 23.85 -8.60
C PRO A 89 13.39 22.77 -9.09
N LEU A 90 14.07 22.08 -8.18
CA LEU A 90 15.08 21.05 -8.51
C LEU A 90 14.63 19.64 -8.18
N GLN A 91 13.40 19.46 -7.67
CA GLN A 91 12.93 18.17 -7.20
C GLN A 91 11.41 18.09 -7.19
N THR A 92 10.86 16.94 -7.53
CA THR A 92 9.46 16.61 -7.32
C THR A 92 9.33 15.23 -6.71
N ARG A 93 8.35 15.07 -5.82
CA ARG A 93 8.05 13.84 -5.12
C ARG A 93 6.58 13.52 -5.22
N LEU A 94 6.30 12.24 -5.36
CA LEU A 94 4.97 11.66 -5.21
C LEU A 94 5.01 10.69 -4.04
N TRP A 95 4.21 10.99 -3.03
CA TRP A 95 3.92 10.10 -1.91
C TRP A 95 2.63 9.35 -2.19
N LEU A 96 2.67 8.02 -2.08
CA LEU A 96 1.49 7.16 -2.17
C LEU A 96 1.31 6.39 -0.87
N THR A 97 0.09 6.48 -0.35
CA THR A 97 -0.32 5.77 0.85
C THR A 97 -1.57 4.96 0.55
N PRO A 98 -1.46 3.63 0.40
CA PRO A 98 -2.62 2.75 0.30
C PRO A 98 -3.54 2.89 1.52
N ARG A 99 -4.84 2.68 1.30
CA ARG A 99 -5.84 2.66 2.39
C ARG A 99 -5.75 1.41 3.26
N ARG A 100 -5.14 0.33 2.76
CA ARG A 100 -4.95 -0.94 3.49
C ARG A 100 -3.48 -1.34 3.42
N GLY A 101 -3.04 -2.10 4.42
CA GLY A 101 -1.64 -2.49 4.57
C GLY A 101 -0.84 -1.48 5.37
N ASP A 102 0.46 -1.78 5.50
CA ASP A 102 1.42 -1.10 6.35
C ASP A 102 2.55 -0.44 5.56
N GLU A 103 2.46 -0.46 4.23
CA GLU A 103 3.45 0.09 3.33
C GLU A 103 3.03 1.44 2.75
N ALA A 104 4.02 2.25 2.42
CA ALA A 104 3.90 3.45 1.63
C ALA A 104 4.97 3.49 0.55
N TYR A 105 4.74 4.31 -0.45
CA TYR A 105 5.59 4.42 -1.62
C TYR A 105 5.98 5.87 -1.89
N LEU A 106 7.17 6.04 -2.43
CA LEU A 106 7.72 7.32 -2.84
C LEU A 106 8.28 7.18 -4.25
N SER A 107 7.95 8.13 -5.11
CA SER A 107 8.69 8.39 -6.34
C SER A 107 9.28 9.78 -6.25
N GLN A 108 10.57 9.91 -6.55
CA GLN A 108 11.26 11.18 -6.55
C GLN A 108 12.01 11.35 -7.86
N VAL A 109 11.90 12.54 -8.44
CA VAL A 109 12.68 12.99 -9.59
C VAL A 109 13.39 14.27 -9.18
N SER A 110 14.70 14.33 -9.38
CA SER A 110 15.53 15.48 -9.02
C SER A 110 16.52 15.83 -10.12
N VAL A 111 17.04 17.05 -10.04
CA VAL A 111 18.14 17.53 -10.87
C VAL A 111 19.34 17.79 -9.97
N ASP A 112 20.40 17.03 -10.18
CA ASP A 112 21.69 17.23 -9.51
C ASP A 112 22.78 17.47 -10.56
N GLY A 113 23.47 18.62 -10.47
CA GLY A 113 24.51 19.01 -11.42
C GLY A 113 24.06 19.00 -12.89
N GLY A 114 22.78 19.30 -13.16
CA GLY A 114 22.19 19.25 -14.50
C GLY A 114 21.82 17.84 -15.00
N LYS A 115 22.01 16.80 -14.18
CA LYS A 115 21.59 15.43 -14.48
C LYS A 115 20.29 15.11 -13.77
N LEU A 116 19.37 14.49 -14.51
CA LEU A 116 18.13 13.98 -13.95
C LEU A 116 18.39 12.67 -13.20
N ARG A 117 17.87 12.61 -11.97
CA ARG A 117 17.96 11.46 -11.07
C ARG A 117 16.55 11.05 -10.69
N ARG A 118 16.39 9.75 -10.44
CA ARG A 118 15.10 9.14 -10.14
C ARG A 118 15.27 8.01 -9.15
N VAL A 119 14.40 7.97 -8.16
CA VAL A 119 14.36 6.89 -7.17
C VAL A 119 12.91 6.55 -6.84
N HIS A 120 12.62 5.25 -6.78
CA HIS A 120 11.38 4.71 -6.24
C HIS A 120 11.69 3.97 -4.95
N CYS A 121 10.88 4.20 -3.93
CA CYS A 121 11.10 3.64 -2.60
C CYS A 121 9.82 3.05 -2.05
N ARG A 122 9.99 2.05 -1.21
CA ARG A 122 8.94 1.44 -0.39
C ARG A 122 9.40 1.41 1.06
N GLY A 123 8.50 1.78 1.97
CA GLY A 123 8.78 1.74 3.39
C GLY A 123 7.49 1.70 4.20
N PRO A 124 7.59 1.79 5.52
CA PRO A 124 6.43 1.73 6.40
C PRO A 124 5.58 3.01 6.30
N ILE A 125 4.26 2.84 6.34
CA ILE A 125 3.28 3.93 6.30
C ILE A 125 3.42 4.91 7.47
N ALA A 126 3.86 4.41 8.63
CA ALA A 126 4.05 5.19 9.85
C ALA A 126 5.06 6.34 9.68
N ASP A 127 5.99 6.20 8.73
CA ASP A 127 7.10 7.14 8.59
C ASP A 127 6.80 8.28 7.60
N VAL A 128 5.79 8.17 6.73
CA VAL A 128 5.51 9.11 5.62
C VAL A 128 5.50 10.59 6.03
N GLY A 129 4.93 10.92 7.19
CA GLY A 129 4.86 12.31 7.68
C GLY A 129 6.15 12.83 8.31
N ALA A 130 6.94 11.98 8.96
CA ALA A 130 8.23 12.37 9.51
C ALA A 130 9.30 12.41 8.41
N THR A 131 9.19 11.50 7.44
CA THR A 131 10.11 11.35 6.33
C THR A 131 9.97 12.45 5.30
N SER A 132 8.76 12.92 4.97
CA SER A 132 8.58 14.01 4.00
C SER A 132 9.35 15.29 4.39
N ALA A 133 9.47 15.55 5.69
CA ALA A 133 10.26 16.67 6.23
C ALA A 133 11.78 16.40 6.28
N ALA A 134 12.19 15.13 6.40
CA ALA A 134 13.59 14.75 6.62
C ALA A 134 14.36 14.33 5.36
N VAL A 135 13.66 14.02 4.26
CA VAL A 135 14.31 13.66 2.99
C VAL A 135 14.97 14.91 2.39
N THR A 136 16.29 14.97 2.52
CA THR A 136 17.14 16.01 1.93
C THR A 136 17.99 15.48 0.78
N ASP A 137 18.26 14.17 0.74
CA ASP A 137 19.04 13.58 -0.35
C ASP A 137 18.13 13.24 -1.54
N SER A 138 18.56 13.71 -2.71
CA SER A 138 17.81 13.61 -3.95
C SER A 138 17.98 12.25 -4.64
N ASP A 139 19.01 11.47 -4.25
CA ASP A 139 19.42 10.25 -4.93
C ASP A 139 19.16 8.95 -4.14
N GLN A 140 18.70 9.06 -2.88
CA GLN A 140 18.57 7.92 -1.98
C GLN A 140 17.16 7.79 -1.42
N CYS A 141 16.78 6.54 -1.14
CA CYS A 141 15.58 6.30 -0.37
C CYS A 141 15.76 6.79 1.07
N PRO A 142 14.66 7.19 1.73
CA PRO A 142 14.73 7.53 3.13
C PRO A 142 15.29 6.40 3.99
N ALA A 143 15.85 6.74 5.15
CA ALA A 143 16.35 5.73 6.08
C ALA A 143 15.24 4.73 6.47
N GLY A 144 15.54 3.44 6.42
CA GLY A 144 14.55 2.37 6.67
C GLY A 144 13.66 2.02 5.47
N TRP A 145 13.77 2.75 4.36
CA TRP A 145 13.04 2.45 3.13
C TRP A 145 13.91 1.65 2.16
N THR A 146 13.28 0.80 1.36
CA THR A 146 13.92 -0.04 0.35
C THR A 146 13.73 0.57 -1.03
N ALA A 147 14.78 0.60 -1.84
CA ALA A 147 14.70 1.00 -3.23
C ALA A 147 13.95 -0.05 -4.05
N LEU A 148 13.04 0.41 -4.90
CA LEU A 148 12.32 -0.42 -5.86
C LEU A 148 13.03 -0.43 -7.22
N PRO A 149 12.92 -1.53 -7.97
CA PRO A 149 13.39 -1.56 -9.36
C PRO A 149 12.61 -0.56 -10.21
N GLN A 150 13.28 0.03 -11.19
CA GLN A 150 12.73 1.05 -12.10
C GLN A 150 12.67 0.55 -13.53
#